data_AF-A0A9Q0Z936-F1
#
_entry.id   AF-A0A9Q0Z936-F1
#
_cell.length_a   1.000
_cell.length_b   1.000
_cell.length_c   1.000
_cell.angle_alpha   90.00
_cell.angle_beta   90.00
_cell.angle_gamma   90.00
#
_symmetry.space_group_name_H-M   'P 1'
#
loop_
_entity.id
_entity.type
_entity.pdbx_description
1 polymer ?
#
loop_
_entity_poly.entity_id
_entity_poly.type
_entity_poly.pdbx_seq_one_letter_code
_entity_poly.pdbx_strand_id
1 'polypeptide(L)'
;MCDVAKEAWRKYLIQLQVNPLWTKALTSGVVAALGEALAQRISGVKKIELRKVLLFSVFGFAYGGPFGHYLHKLMSIIFKGKNDTRTVAKMVLFEQLTSSPCNNLLFMLYYGLVIEGRTWALVKNKIKKDFTPVQLAAWKVQKNKHELV
;
A
#
# COMPACT_ATOMS: atom_id res chain seq x y z
N MET A 1 21.98 -16.76 -17.01
CA MET A 1 21.28 -15.94 -15.97
C MET A 1 20.34 -14.90 -16.57
N CYS A 2 20.75 -14.15 -17.59
CA CYS A 2 19.90 -13.14 -18.24
C CYS A 2 18.65 -13.73 -18.94
N ASP A 3 18.76 -14.93 -19.52
CA ASP A 3 17.64 -15.55 -20.25
C ASP A 3 16.54 -16.10 -19.33
N VAL A 4 16.92 -16.64 -18.17
CA VAL A 4 15.95 -17.08 -17.14
C VAL A 4 15.18 -15.89 -16.58
N ALA A 5 15.86 -14.75 -16.35
CA ALA A 5 15.22 -13.53 -15.90
C ALA A 5 14.26 -12.97 -16.95
N LYS A 6 14.65 -12.96 -18.24
CA LYS A 6 13.78 -12.53 -19.35
C LYS A 6 12.56 -13.44 -19.51
N GLU A 7 12.74 -14.75 -19.39
CA GLU A 7 11.64 -15.72 -19.49
C GLU A 7 10.67 -15.60 -18.31
N ALA A 8 11.20 -15.45 -17.08
CA ALA A 8 10.37 -15.19 -15.90
C ALA A 8 9.59 -13.87 -16.03
N TRP A 9 10.23 -12.82 -16.53
CA TRP A 9 9.59 -11.53 -16.80
C TRP A 9 8.47 -11.64 -17.83
N ARG A 10 8.72 -12.36 -18.93
CA ARG A 10 7.72 -12.60 -19.97
C ARG A 10 6.52 -13.37 -19.42
N LYS A 11 6.74 -14.43 -18.65
CA LYS A 11 5.67 -15.19 -17.98
C LYS A 11 4.87 -14.33 -17.01
N TYR A 12 5.54 -13.47 -16.23
CA TYR A 12 4.88 -12.50 -15.36
C TYR A 12 3.98 -11.54 -16.14
N LEU A 13 4.47 -10.97 -17.25
CA LEU A 13 3.68 -10.06 -18.09
C LEU A 13 2.45 -10.75 -18.71
N ILE A 14 2.58 -11.99 -19.18
CA ILE A 14 1.47 -12.78 -19.68
C ILE A 14 0.43 -13.01 -18.57
N GLN A 15 0.88 -13.40 -17.37
CA GLN A 15 0.01 -13.62 -16.22
C GLN A 15 -0.69 -12.34 -15.75
N LEU A 16 -0.02 -11.19 -15.89
CA LEU A 16 -0.58 -9.88 -15.59
C LEU A 16 -1.70 -9.48 -16.58
N GLN A 17 -1.61 -9.90 -17.84
CA GLN A 17 -2.64 -9.66 -18.85
C GLN A 17 -3.83 -10.64 -18.72
N VAL A 18 -3.55 -11.93 -18.45
CA VAL A 18 -4.59 -12.97 -18.41
C VAL A 18 -5.41 -12.91 -17.11
N ASN A 19 -4.77 -12.68 -15.96
CA ASN A 19 -5.43 -12.63 -14.65
C ASN A 19 -4.98 -11.41 -13.84
N PRO A 20 -5.34 -10.18 -14.25
CA PRO A 20 -4.80 -8.94 -13.69
C PRO A 20 -5.09 -8.76 -12.19
N LEU A 21 -6.21 -9.27 -11.68
CA LEU A 21 -6.57 -9.14 -10.26
C LEU A 21 -5.73 -10.07 -9.38
N TRP A 22 -5.65 -11.36 -9.74
CA TRP A 22 -4.91 -12.35 -8.96
C TRP A 22 -3.41 -12.09 -8.93
N THR A 23 -2.83 -11.74 -10.08
CA THR A 23 -1.38 -11.47 -10.17
C THR A 23 -1.00 -10.23 -9.38
N LYS A 24 -1.83 -9.18 -9.41
CA LYS A 24 -1.61 -7.96 -8.62
C LYS A 24 -1.77 -8.22 -7.13
N ALA A 25 -2.82 -8.95 -6.72
CA ALA A 25 -3.05 -9.33 -5.33
C ALA A 25 -1.91 -10.18 -4.76
N LEU A 26 -1.45 -11.20 -5.50
CA LEU A 26 -0.33 -12.04 -5.06
C LEU A 26 0.95 -11.22 -4.89
N THR A 27 1.25 -10.36 -5.87
CA THR A 27 2.44 -9.50 -5.82
C THR A 27 2.37 -8.52 -4.66
N SER A 28 1.24 -7.86 -4.43
CA SER A 28 1.06 -6.93 -3.31
C SER A 28 1.14 -7.63 -1.95
N GLY A 29 0.62 -8.85 -1.83
CA GLY A 29 0.75 -9.66 -0.61
C GLY A 29 2.20 -10.07 -0.33
N VAL A 30 2.97 -10.44 -1.34
CA VAL A 30 4.40 -10.77 -1.20
C VAL A 30 5.21 -9.54 -0.81
N VAL A 31 5.00 -8.41 -1.49
CA VAL A 31 5.70 -7.15 -1.18
C VAL A 31 5.39 -6.67 0.24
N ALA A 32 4.13 -6.75 0.67
CA ALA A 32 3.74 -6.39 2.03
C ALA A 32 4.39 -7.32 3.09
N ALA A 33 4.45 -8.63 2.82
CA ALA A 33 5.11 -9.59 3.71
C ALA A 33 6.61 -9.30 3.86
N LEU A 34 7.29 -9.04 2.74
CA LEU A 34 8.71 -8.70 2.73
C LEU A 34 8.98 -7.38 3.44
N GLY A 35 8.15 -6.36 3.20
CA GLY A 35 8.25 -5.06 3.88
C GLY A 35 8.14 -5.18 5.39
N GLU A 36 7.16 -5.95 5.88
CA GLU A 36 7.00 -6.19 7.32
C GLU A 36 8.14 -7.02 7.91
N ALA A 37 8.61 -8.05 7.19
CA ALA A 37 9.76 -8.84 7.63
C ALA A 37 11.03 -7.97 7.75
N LEU A 38 11.27 -7.08 6.79
CA LEU A 38 12.38 -6.13 6.82
C LEU A 38 12.21 -5.10 7.95
N ALA A 39 11.01 -4.56 8.14
CA ALA A 39 10.73 -3.61 9.22
C ALA A 39 11.03 -4.23 10.59
N GLN A 40 10.65 -5.48 10.82
CA GLN A 40 10.96 -6.20 12.06
C GLN A 40 12.46 -6.45 12.25
N ARG A 41 13.19 -6.75 11.17
CA ARG A 41 14.65 -6.91 11.20
C ARG A 41 15.35 -5.61 11.55
N ILE A 42 14.97 -4.51 10.91
CA ILE A 42 15.53 -3.17 11.18
C ILE A 42 15.19 -2.71 12.60
N SER A 43 13.99 -3.03 13.09
CA SER A 43 13.55 -2.71 14.45
C SER A 43 14.24 -3.54 15.54
N GLY A 44 15.15 -4.45 15.19
CA GLY A 44 15.94 -5.23 16.15
C GLY A 44 15.14 -6.30 16.90
N VAL A 45 14.00 -6.74 16.37
CA VAL A 45 13.17 -7.77 17.02
C VAL A 45 13.89 -9.12 17.00
N LYS A 46 14.12 -9.73 18.19
CA LYS A 46 14.87 -10.99 18.35
C LYS A 46 14.27 -12.17 17.57
N LYS A 47 12.95 -12.18 17.37
CA LYS A 47 12.23 -13.22 16.63
C LYS A 47 11.19 -12.56 15.73
N ILE A 48 11.25 -12.86 14.43
CA ILE A 48 10.22 -12.38 13.48
C ILE A 48 8.85 -12.88 13.94
N GLU A 49 7.93 -11.95 14.12
CA GLU A 49 6.53 -12.22 14.37
C GLU A 49 5.82 -12.59 13.07
N LEU A 50 5.83 -13.89 12.76
CA LEU A 50 5.19 -14.44 11.55
C LEU A 50 3.70 -14.08 11.45
N ARG A 51 3.00 -13.92 12.57
CA ARG A 51 1.60 -13.47 12.58
C ARG A 51 1.45 -12.10 11.93
N LYS A 52 2.31 -11.12 12.26
CA LYS A 52 2.26 -9.78 11.68
C LYS A 52 2.59 -9.81 10.19
N VAL A 53 3.64 -10.56 9.81
CA VAL A 53 4.03 -10.76 8.41
C VAL A 53 2.87 -11.34 7.59
N LEU A 54 2.17 -12.34 8.13
CA LEU A 54 1.02 -12.96 7.47
C LEU A 54 -0.16 -11.98 7.37
N LEU A 55 -0.48 -11.24 8.44
CA LEU A 55 -1.57 -10.26 8.43
C LEU A 55 -1.31 -9.09 7.46
N PHE A 56 -0.05 -8.66 7.33
CA PHE A 56 0.35 -7.69 6.30
C PHE A 56 0.24 -8.29 4.90
N SER A 57 0.62 -9.55 4.72
CA SER A 57 0.50 -10.25 3.44
C SER A 57 -0.96 -10.39 2.99
N VAL A 58 -1.85 -10.81 3.90
CA VAL A 58 -3.29 -10.92 3.64
C VAL A 58 -3.89 -9.55 3.33
N PHE A 59 -3.48 -8.50 4.06
CA PHE A 59 -3.91 -7.14 3.76
C PHE A 59 -3.44 -6.67 2.37
N GLY A 60 -2.17 -6.90 2.04
CA GLY A 60 -1.62 -6.61 0.72
C GLY A 60 -2.38 -7.36 -0.39
N PHE A 61 -2.70 -8.62 -0.15
CA PHE A 61 -3.43 -9.47 -1.09
C PHE A 61 -4.89 -9.03 -1.27
N ALA A 62 -5.65 -8.94 -0.18
CA ALA A 62 -7.08 -8.71 -0.21
C ALA A 62 -7.46 -7.25 -0.44
N TYR A 63 -6.66 -6.32 0.08
CA TYR A 63 -6.93 -4.89 -0.04
C TYR A 63 -6.06 -4.25 -1.13
N GLY A 64 -4.74 -4.46 -1.11
CA GLY A 64 -3.81 -3.79 -2.03
C GLY A 64 -4.07 -4.08 -3.52
N GLY A 65 -4.35 -5.34 -3.88
CA GLY A 65 -4.62 -5.72 -5.27
C GLY A 65 -5.96 -5.20 -5.81
N PRO A 66 -7.10 -5.52 -5.16
CA PRO A 66 -8.42 -5.08 -5.63
C PRO A 66 -8.63 -3.58 -5.54
N PHE A 67 -8.17 -2.92 -4.47
CA PHE A 67 -8.37 -1.47 -4.27
C PHE A 67 -7.78 -0.67 -5.43
N GLY A 68 -6.53 -0.95 -5.82
CA GLY A 68 -5.90 -0.25 -6.95
C GLY A 68 -6.61 -0.48 -8.28
N HIS A 69 -7.19 -1.66 -8.51
CA HIS A 69 -7.96 -1.94 -9.73
C HIS A 69 -9.25 -1.13 -9.79
N TYR A 70 -10.01 -1.08 -8.69
CA TYR A 70 -11.25 -0.30 -8.64
C TYR A 70 -11.01 1.20 -8.64
N LEU A 71 -9.94 1.68 -7.99
CA LEU A 71 -9.58 3.11 -7.99
C LEU A 71 -9.25 3.59 -9.41
N HIS A 72 -8.47 2.83 -10.17
CA HIS A 72 -8.20 3.14 -11.58
C HIS A 72 -9.47 3.14 -12.42
N LYS A 73 -10.38 2.18 -12.20
CA LYS A 73 -11.66 2.13 -12.90
C LYS A 73 -12.57 3.31 -12.56
N LEU A 74 -12.58 3.74 -11.29
CA LEU A 74 -13.33 4.92 -10.87
C LEU A 74 -12.76 6.20 -11.50
N MET A 75 -11.43 6.34 -11.55
CA MET A 75 -10.79 7.49 -12.20
C MET A 75 -11.02 7.53 -13.71
N SER A 76 -11.02 6.37 -14.39
CA SER A 76 -11.31 6.34 -15.82
C SER A 76 -12.76 6.76 -16.12
N ILE A 77 -13.71 6.47 -15.23
CA ILE A 77 -15.11 6.92 -15.33
C ILE A 77 -15.22 8.43 -15.08
N ILE A 78 -14.65 8.94 -13.99
CA ILE A 78 -14.77 10.36 -13.59
C ILE A 78 -14.21 11.30 -14.66
N PHE A 79 -13.10 10.90 -15.29
CA PHE A 79 -12.40 11.74 -16.28
C PHE A 79 -12.59 11.28 -17.72
N LYS A 80 -13.58 10.40 -17.98
CA LYS A 80 -13.96 9.95 -19.32
C LYS A 80 -12.78 9.40 -20.15
N GLY A 81 -11.80 8.76 -19.50
CA GLY A 81 -10.61 8.21 -20.15
C GLY A 81 -9.66 9.23 -20.79
N LYS A 82 -9.78 10.53 -20.48
CA LYS A 82 -8.87 11.55 -21.00
C LYS A 82 -7.53 11.50 -20.26
N ASN A 83 -6.45 11.25 -21.00
CA ASN A 83 -5.08 11.12 -20.48
C ASN A 83 -4.23 12.39 -20.70
N ASP A 84 -4.87 13.57 -20.81
CA ASP A 84 -4.14 14.83 -20.93
C ASP A 84 -3.40 15.17 -19.63
N THR A 85 -2.21 15.76 -19.72
CA THR A 85 -1.32 16.04 -18.58
C THR A 85 -2.02 16.85 -17.48
N ARG A 86 -2.84 17.84 -17.86
CA ARG A 86 -3.64 18.63 -16.90
C ARG A 86 -4.71 17.81 -16.22
N THR A 87 -5.29 16.84 -16.92
CA THR A 87 -6.35 15.97 -16.41
C THR A 87 -5.77 14.95 -15.43
N VAL A 88 -4.62 14.36 -15.76
CA VAL A 88 -3.89 13.45 -14.86
C VAL A 88 -3.43 14.17 -13.59
N ALA A 89 -2.94 15.41 -13.69
CA ALA A 89 -2.57 16.19 -12.50
C ALA A 89 -3.77 16.42 -11.56
N LYS A 90 -4.96 16.72 -12.12
CA LYS A 90 -6.20 16.86 -11.33
C LYS A 90 -6.66 15.54 -10.73
N MET A 91 -6.56 14.42 -11.46
CA MET A 91 -6.83 13.08 -10.96
C MET A 91 -5.99 12.78 -9.72
N VAL A 92 -4.67 12.96 -9.84
CA VAL A 92 -3.72 12.66 -8.77
C VAL A 92 -3.99 13.54 -7.55
N LEU A 93 -4.25 14.84 -7.75
CA LEU A 93 -4.60 15.73 -6.64
C LEU A 93 -5.88 15.29 -5.92
N PHE A 94 -6.93 14.94 -6.68
CA PHE A 94 -8.18 14.46 -6.09
C PHE A 94 -7.99 13.15 -5.33
N GLU A 95 -7.23 12.21 -5.90
CA GLU A 95 -6.86 10.96 -5.25
C GLU A 95 -6.07 11.20 -3.95
N GLN A 96 -5.10 12.10 -3.98
CA GLN A 96 -4.30 12.45 -2.80
C GLN A 96 -5.11 13.20 -1.73
N LEU A 97 -6.16 13.93 -2.08
CA LEU A 97 -7.00 14.65 -1.12
C LEU A 97 -8.13 13.79 -0.55
N THR A 98 -8.63 12.81 -1.29
CA THR A 98 -9.77 11.97 -0.88
C THR A 98 -9.34 10.56 -0.50
N SER A 99 -8.63 9.88 -1.40
CA SER A 99 -8.23 8.48 -1.22
C SER A 99 -7.16 8.34 -0.12
N SER A 100 -6.17 9.25 -0.08
CA SER A 100 -5.08 9.17 0.91
C SER A 100 -5.57 9.26 2.37
N PRO A 101 -6.40 10.24 2.79
CA PRO A 101 -6.94 10.26 4.16
C PRO A 101 -7.75 9.02 4.51
N CYS A 102 -8.62 8.57 3.60
CA CYS A 102 -9.42 7.36 3.80
C CYS A 102 -8.53 6.12 3.97
N ASN A 103 -7.53 5.98 3.11
CA ASN A 103 -6.59 4.86 3.15
C ASN A 103 -5.73 4.86 4.42
N ASN A 104 -5.22 6.02 4.82
CA ASN A 104 -4.43 6.17 6.05
C ASN A 104 -5.28 5.85 7.28
N LEU A 105 -6.53 6.32 7.32
CA LEU A 105 -7.45 6.00 8.41
C LEU A 105 -7.72 4.49 8.49
N LEU A 106 -8.04 3.86 7.35
CA LEU A 106 -8.25 2.41 7.26
C LEU A 106 -7.02 1.63 7.72
N PHE A 107 -5.83 2.03 7.28
CA PHE A 107 -4.58 1.39 7.68
C PHE A 107 -4.32 1.53 9.18
N MET A 108 -4.48 2.72 9.76
CA MET A 108 -4.30 2.94 11.20
C MET A 108 -5.29 2.12 12.04
N LEU A 109 -6.54 2.01 11.58
CA LEU A 109 -7.57 1.17 12.20
C LEU A 109 -7.21 -0.31 12.14
N TYR A 110 -6.87 -0.80 10.95
CA TYR A 110 -6.48 -2.20 10.73
C TYR A 110 -5.23 -2.57 11.54
N TYR A 111 -4.20 -1.72 11.49
CA TYR A 111 -2.96 -1.93 12.23
C TYR A 111 -3.23 -1.95 13.74
N GLY A 112 -3.97 -0.98 14.27
CA GLY A 112 -4.24 -0.89 15.70
C GLY A 112 -5.11 -2.02 16.25
N LEU A 113 -6.17 -2.40 15.52
CA LEU A 113 -7.16 -3.38 16.00
C LEU A 113 -6.78 -4.82 15.66
N VAL A 114 -6.32 -5.08 14.44
CA VAL A 114 -6.12 -6.46 13.94
C VAL A 114 -4.67 -6.90 14.13
N ILE A 115 -3.71 -6.03 13.81
CA ILE A 115 -2.28 -6.37 13.87
C ILE A 115 -1.76 -6.28 15.30
N GLU A 116 -1.96 -5.13 15.96
CA GLU A 116 -1.52 -4.93 17.34
C GLU A 116 -2.50 -5.50 18.38
N GLY A 117 -3.77 -5.74 18.01
CA GLY A 117 -4.78 -6.27 18.93
C GLY A 117 -5.15 -5.31 20.07
N ARG A 118 -5.01 -4.00 19.88
CA ARG A 118 -5.28 -2.99 20.93
C ARG A 118 -6.78 -2.73 21.08
N THR A 119 -7.18 -2.28 22.27
CA THR A 119 -8.56 -1.86 22.55
C THR A 119 -8.97 -0.65 21.70
N TRP A 120 -10.25 -0.58 21.33
CA TRP A 120 -10.83 0.53 20.55
C TRP A 120 -10.51 1.92 21.11
N ALA A 121 -10.54 2.08 22.44
CA ALA A 121 -10.22 3.35 23.10
C ALA A 121 -8.78 3.81 22.80
N LEU A 122 -7.82 2.89 22.84
CA LEU A 122 -6.41 3.19 22.54
C LEU A 122 -6.21 3.53 21.06
N VAL A 123 -6.87 2.79 20.17
CA VAL A 123 -6.80 3.04 18.73
C VAL A 123 -7.42 4.39 18.37
N LYS A 124 -8.58 4.72 18.93
CA LYS A 124 -9.25 6.02 18.73
C LYS A 124 -8.37 7.18 19.20
N ASN A 125 -7.74 7.05 20.36
CA ASN A 125 -6.82 8.06 20.88
C ASN A 125 -5.58 8.21 20.01
N LYS A 126 -5.01 7.09 19.54
CA LYS A 126 -3.87 7.08 18.61
C LYS A 126 -4.22 7.76 17.28
N ILE A 127 -5.38 7.46 16.70
CA ILE A 127 -5.86 8.10 15.47
C ILE A 127 -6.01 9.60 15.68
N LYS A 128 -6.68 10.06 16.74
CA LYS A 128 -6.83 11.50 17.02
C LYS A 128 -5.49 12.23 17.12
N LYS A 129 -4.47 11.57 17.67
CA LYS A 129 -3.14 12.15 17.88
C LYS A 129 -2.30 12.11 16.60
N ASP A 130 -2.26 10.96 15.94
CA ASP A 130 -1.27 10.66 14.90
C ASP A 130 -1.82 10.82 13.48
N PHE A 131 -3.13 10.97 13.29
CA PHE A 131 -3.71 11.08 11.95
C PHE A 131 -3.20 12.30 11.17
N THR A 132 -3.21 13.49 11.79
CA THR A 132 -2.70 14.72 11.16
C THR A 132 -1.24 14.62 10.76
N PRO A 133 -0.29 14.20 11.63
CA PRO A 133 1.10 14.05 11.23
C PRO A 133 1.30 12.96 10.16
N VAL A 134 0.54 11.85 10.22
CA VAL A 134 0.56 10.81 9.17
C VAL A 134 0.08 11.38 7.83
N GLN A 135 -1.00 12.18 7.84
CA GLN A 135 -1.54 12.77 6.62
C GLN A 135 -0.59 13.81 6.02
N LEU A 136 0.03 14.64 6.87
CA LEU A 136 1.06 15.59 6.43
C LEU A 136 2.30 14.88 5.87
N ALA A 137 2.70 13.75 6.45
CA ALA A 137 3.79 12.93 5.92
C ALA A 137 3.42 12.35 4.54
N ALA A 138 2.18 11.91 4.34
CA ALA A 138 1.70 11.39 3.06
C ALA A 138 1.60 12.47 1.96
N TRP A 139 1.29 13.72 2.33
CA TRP A 139 1.22 14.84 1.38
C TRP A 139 2.55 15.50 1.10
N LYS A 140 3.53 15.38 2.00
CA LYS A 140 4.89 15.83 1.73
C LYS A 140 5.50 14.92 0.68
N VAL A 141 5.82 15.48 -0.49
CA VAL A 141 6.82 14.89 -1.39
C VAL A 141 8.09 14.78 -0.58
N GLN A 142 8.52 13.55 -0.31
CA GLN A 142 9.68 13.25 0.51
C GLN A 142 10.94 13.74 -0.22
N LYS A 143 11.26 15.03 -0.10
CA LYS A 143 12.58 15.56 -0.45
C LYS A 143 13.56 14.90 0.50
N ASN A 144 14.36 13.99 -0.05
CA ASN A 144 15.52 13.31 0.54
C ASN A 144 15.75 13.60 2.02
N LYS A 145 15.41 12.64 2.87
CA LYS A 145 16.02 12.55 4.20
C LYS A 145 17.33 11.76 4.07
N HIS A 146 18.30 12.36 3.37
CA HIS A 146 19.72 12.05 3.55
C HIS A 146 20.19 12.85 4.76
N GLU A 147 19.81 12.42 5.95
CA GLU A 147 20.39 12.89 7.21
C GLU A 147 19.81 11.99 8.31
N LEU A 148 20.71 11.43 9.12
CA LEU A 148 20.59 10.39 10.14
C LEU A 148 21.23 9.05 9.75
N VAL A 149 22.53 9.12 9.46
CA VAL A 149 23.54 8.20 10.00
C VAL A 149 24.42 9.03 10.93
#